data_AF-A0A178UHI5-F1
#
_entry.id   AF-A0A178UHI5-F1
#
_cell.length_a   1.000
_cell.length_b   1.000
_cell.length_c   1.000
_cell.angle_alpha   90.00
_cell.angle_beta   90.00
_cell.angle_gamma   90.00
#
_symmetry.space_group_name_H-M   'P 1'
#
loop_
_entity.id
_entity.type
_entity.pdbx_description
1 polymer ?
#
loop_
_entity_poly.entity_id
_entity_poly.type
_entity_poly.pdbx_seq_one_letter_code
_entity_poly.pdbx_strand_id
1 'polypeptide(L)'
;MESGFCNWKQRCNQCIVELLLELKYVLNVFMKVSCFYGYCGVESLGQTLDIQRGATLFNRACIGCHDTGGNIIQPGATLFTKDLERNGVDTEEEIYRVTYFGKGRMPVRSP
;
A
#
# COMPACT_ATOMS: atom_id res chain seq x y z
N MET A 1 -28.63 -24.53 -7.14
CA MET A 1 -28.21 -25.26 -5.94
C MET A 1 -26.80 -24.79 -5.61
N GLU A 2 -26.76 -23.67 -4.90
CA GLU A 2 -26.42 -23.58 -3.47
C GLU A 2 -24.91 -23.34 -3.33
N SER A 3 -24.43 -22.10 -3.24
CA SER A 3 -24.48 -21.17 -2.09
C SER A 3 -23.70 -21.67 -0.87
N GLY A 4 -22.72 -20.87 -0.44
CA GLY A 4 -22.34 -20.82 0.98
C GLY A 4 -20.97 -21.36 1.35
N PHE A 5 -19.91 -20.66 0.93
CA PHE A 5 -18.68 -20.57 1.74
C PHE A 5 -18.27 -19.09 1.86
N CYS A 6 -19.18 -18.27 2.39
CA CYS A 6 -18.79 -17.00 3.00
C CYS A 6 -17.96 -17.35 4.24
N ASN A 7 -16.64 -17.22 4.10
CA ASN A 7 -15.64 -17.54 5.10
C ASN A 7 -15.94 -16.75 6.39
N TRP A 8 -16.18 -17.47 7.49
CA TRP A 8 -16.50 -16.96 8.83
C TRP A 8 -15.59 -15.80 9.31
N LYS A 9 -14.39 -15.67 8.72
CA LYS A 9 -13.40 -14.63 9.03
C LYS A 9 -13.82 -13.22 8.60
N GLN A 10 -14.63 -13.07 7.54
CA GLN A 10 -15.10 -11.75 7.08
C GLN A 10 -16.22 -11.16 7.95
N ARG A 11 -17.07 -12.01 8.53
CA ARG A 11 -18.23 -11.57 9.32
C ARG A 11 -17.85 -11.18 10.76
N CYS A 12 -16.84 -11.85 11.35
CA CYS A 12 -16.20 -11.38 12.59
C CYS A 12 -15.44 -10.06 12.40
N ASN A 13 -14.76 -9.88 11.26
CA ASN A 13 -14.03 -8.65 10.99
C ASN A 13 -14.98 -7.46 10.75
N GLN A 14 -16.18 -7.66 10.20
CA GLN A 14 -17.16 -6.58 10.04
C GLN A 14 -17.65 -6.05 11.41
N CYS A 15 -17.94 -6.93 12.39
CA CYS A 15 -18.31 -6.51 13.75
C CYS A 15 -17.14 -5.88 14.53
N ILE A 16 -15.90 -6.32 14.30
CA ILE A 16 -14.69 -5.69 14.86
C ILE A 16 -14.48 -4.30 14.26
N VAL A 17 -14.73 -4.12 12.96
CA VAL A 17 -14.55 -2.82 12.29
C VAL A 17 -15.59 -1.79 12.76
N GLU A 18 -16.83 -2.19 13.05
CA GLU A 18 -17.83 -1.29 13.66
C GLU A 18 -17.50 -0.92 15.12
N LEU A 19 -16.97 -1.85 15.93
CA LEU A 19 -16.53 -1.55 17.30
C LEU A 19 -15.26 -0.69 17.35
N LEU A 20 -14.34 -0.86 16.38
CA LEU A 20 -13.12 -0.07 16.27
C LEU A 20 -13.38 1.31 15.68
N LEU A 21 -14.48 1.54 14.96
CA LEU A 21 -14.87 2.86 14.45
C LEU A 21 -15.33 3.80 15.58
N GLU A 22 -16.08 3.30 16.56
CA GLU A 22 -16.45 4.06 17.76
C GLU A 22 -15.22 4.38 18.64
N LEU A 23 -14.31 3.41 18.82
CA LEU A 23 -13.05 3.63 19.56
C LEU A 23 -12.07 4.56 18.82
N LYS A 24 -12.01 4.53 17.49
CA LYS A 24 -11.24 5.49 16.68
C LYS A 24 -11.82 6.91 16.77
N TYR A 25 -13.12 7.05 16.91
CA TYR A 25 -13.76 8.37 17.07
C TYR A 25 -13.42 8.98 18.43
N VAL A 26 -13.52 8.20 19.51
CA VAL A 26 -13.18 8.64 20.88
C VAL A 26 -11.67 8.89 21.04
N LEU A 27 -10.80 8.07 20.42
CA LEU A 27 -9.34 8.28 20.46
C LEU A 27 -8.91 9.51 19.62
N ASN A 28 -9.55 9.77 18.46
CA ASN A 28 -9.31 10.99 17.67
C ASN A 28 -9.77 12.26 18.39
N VAL A 29 -10.83 12.18 19.19
CA VAL A 29 -11.29 13.30 20.04
C VAL A 29 -10.32 13.51 21.21
N PHE A 30 -9.83 12.44 21.85
CA PHE A 30 -8.82 12.53 22.92
C PHE A 30 -7.49 13.09 22.41
N MET A 31 -7.05 12.69 21.22
CA MET A 31 -5.79 13.14 20.62
C MET A 31 -5.87 14.60 20.14
N LYS A 32 -7.07 15.13 19.87
CA LYS A 32 -7.29 16.58 19.67
C LYS A 32 -7.21 17.39 20.96
N VAL A 33 -7.47 16.80 22.13
CA VAL A 33 -7.32 17.46 23.44
C VAL A 33 -5.85 17.57 23.87
N SER A 34 -4.98 16.69 23.35
CA SER A 34 -3.53 16.76 23.57
C SER A 34 -2.86 17.97 22.89
N CYS A 35 -3.56 18.62 21.95
CA CYS A 35 -3.13 19.85 21.27
C CYS A 35 -3.39 21.13 22.11
N PHE A 36 -3.63 21.00 23.41
CA PHE A 36 -3.53 22.13 24.36
C PHE A 36 -2.15 22.21 25.05
N TYR A 37 -1.34 21.15 24.99
CA TYR A 37 -0.02 21.08 25.60
C TYR A 37 1.07 20.92 24.53
N GLY A 38 1.24 21.91 23.67
CA GLY A 38 2.54 22.31 23.11
C GLY A 38 3.47 21.29 22.42
N TYR A 39 3.05 20.07 22.09
CA TYR A 39 3.88 19.12 21.34
C TYR A 39 3.52 19.17 19.85
N CYS A 40 4.38 19.85 19.09
CA CYS A 40 4.31 19.97 17.65
C CYS A 40 4.62 18.62 16.99
N GLY A 41 3.66 18.10 16.24
CA GLY A 41 3.77 16.89 15.43
C GLY A 41 2.58 16.79 14.50
N VAL A 42 2.50 17.70 13.52
CA VAL A 42 1.41 17.70 12.53
C VAL A 42 1.76 16.64 11.48
N GLU A 43 1.37 15.39 11.71
CA GLU A 43 1.39 14.39 10.64
C GLU A 43 0.30 14.71 9.62
N SER A 44 0.69 14.92 8.36
CA SER A 44 -0.21 15.31 7.28
C SER A 44 -1.14 14.15 6.92
N LEU A 45 -2.43 14.29 7.25
CA LEU A 45 -3.49 13.33 6.86
C LEU A 45 -3.49 13.01 5.35
N GLY A 46 -3.08 13.98 4.51
CA GLY A 46 -2.99 13.82 3.07
C GLY A 46 -1.98 12.75 2.63
N GLN A 47 -0.78 12.73 3.24
CA GLN A 47 0.25 11.75 2.91
C GLN A 47 -0.20 10.32 3.23
N THR A 48 -0.88 10.13 4.36
CA THR A 48 -1.41 8.81 4.75
C THR A 48 -2.43 8.28 3.73
N LEU A 49 -3.32 9.12 3.18
CA LEU A 49 -4.31 8.68 2.20
C LEU A 49 -3.67 8.23 0.88
N ASP A 50 -2.66 8.94 0.39
CA ASP A 50 -1.99 8.59 -0.86
C ASP A 50 -1.15 7.32 -0.73
N ILE A 51 -0.51 7.09 0.43
CA ILE A 51 0.17 5.81 0.70
C ILE A 51 -0.81 4.63 0.70
N GLN A 52 -2.00 4.78 1.29
CA GLN A 52 -3.02 3.71 1.28
C GLN A 52 -3.55 3.43 -0.14
N ARG A 53 -3.75 4.49 -0.94
CA ARG A 53 -4.13 4.35 -2.36
C ARG A 53 -3.05 3.65 -3.17
N GLY A 54 -1.79 4.07 -3.01
CA GLY A 54 -0.63 3.47 -3.66
C GLY A 54 -0.47 1.99 -3.29
N ALA A 55 -0.57 1.65 -2.01
CA ALA A 55 -0.52 0.26 -1.53
C ALA A 55 -1.64 -0.60 -2.12
N THR A 56 -2.87 -0.07 -2.19
CA THR A 56 -4.00 -0.78 -2.79
C THR A 56 -3.75 -1.04 -4.28
N LEU A 57 -3.23 -0.05 -5.01
CA LEU A 57 -2.88 -0.16 -6.42
C LEU A 57 -1.76 -1.20 -6.65
N PHE A 58 -0.75 -1.18 -5.79
CA PHE A 58 0.36 -2.13 -5.85
C PHE A 58 -0.11 -3.56 -5.61
N ASN A 59 -0.96 -3.78 -4.61
CA ASN A 59 -1.49 -5.10 -4.27
C ASN A 59 -2.36 -5.70 -5.38
N ARG A 60 -3.08 -4.89 -6.17
CA ARG A 60 -3.91 -5.41 -7.26
C ARG A 60 -3.15 -5.67 -8.56
N ALA A 61 -2.06 -4.94 -8.81
CA ALA A 61 -1.43 -4.90 -10.13
C ALA A 61 0.02 -5.42 -10.15
N CYS A 62 0.76 -5.29 -9.05
CA CYS A 62 2.20 -5.49 -9.03
C CYS A 62 2.62 -6.69 -8.18
N ILE A 63 1.89 -7.00 -7.09
CA ILE A 63 2.27 -8.04 -6.11
C ILE A 63 2.44 -9.43 -6.73
N GLY A 64 1.70 -9.75 -7.80
CA GLY A 64 1.78 -11.05 -8.46
C GLY A 64 3.17 -11.39 -8.99
N CYS A 65 3.98 -10.37 -9.32
CA CYS A 65 5.38 -10.56 -9.70
C CYS A 65 6.36 -10.00 -8.66
N HIS A 66 5.98 -8.95 -7.95
CA HIS A 66 6.82 -8.20 -7.02
C HIS A 66 6.37 -8.34 -5.56
N ASP A 67 6.12 -9.58 -5.13
CA ASP A 67 5.71 -9.85 -3.76
C ASP A 67 6.78 -9.40 -2.75
N THR A 68 6.36 -8.67 -1.72
CA THR A 68 7.24 -8.07 -0.70
C THR A 68 8.43 -7.25 -1.25
N GLY A 69 8.33 -6.75 -2.48
CA GLY A 69 9.40 -6.03 -3.17
C GLY A 69 10.39 -6.93 -3.94
N GLY A 70 10.20 -8.25 -3.94
CA GLY A 70 10.99 -9.19 -4.73
C GLY A 70 10.70 -9.12 -6.24
N ASN A 71 11.16 -10.14 -6.98
CA ASN A 71 10.77 -10.37 -8.37
C ASN A 71 10.84 -11.87 -8.66
N ILE A 72 9.68 -12.53 -8.77
CA ILE A 72 9.62 -13.99 -8.98
C ILE A 72 10.02 -14.41 -10.40
N ILE A 73 9.96 -13.49 -11.37
CA ILE A 73 10.24 -13.77 -12.78
C ILE A 73 11.72 -13.60 -13.09
N GLN A 74 12.36 -12.59 -12.50
CA GLN A 74 13.76 -12.23 -12.76
C GLN A 74 14.50 -11.88 -11.46
N PRO A 75 15.32 -12.81 -10.93
CA PRO A 75 16.24 -12.52 -9.84
C PRO A 75 17.21 -11.38 -10.22
N GLY A 76 17.44 -10.44 -9.30
CA GLY A 76 18.31 -9.28 -9.51
C GLY A 76 17.66 -8.07 -10.19
N ALA A 77 16.36 -8.14 -10.49
CA ALA A 77 15.53 -7.00 -10.89
C ALA A 77 14.38 -6.81 -9.88
N THR A 78 14.72 -6.79 -8.59
CA THR A 78 13.76 -6.57 -7.50
C THR A 78 13.51 -5.06 -7.30
N LEU A 79 12.54 -4.74 -6.44
CA LEU A 79 12.26 -3.37 -6.01
C LEU A 79 13.10 -2.94 -4.79
N PHE A 80 14.10 -3.73 -4.40
CA PHE A 80 15.06 -3.32 -3.37
C PHE A 80 16.01 -2.27 -3.95
N THR A 81 16.34 -1.26 -3.15
CA THR A 81 17.19 -0.12 -3.53
C THR A 81 18.49 -0.55 -4.22
N LYS A 82 19.18 -1.57 -3.69
CA LYS A 82 20.41 -2.13 -4.29
C LYS A 82 20.23 -2.60 -5.74
N ASP A 83 19.07 -3.16 -6.06
CA ASP A 83 18.77 -3.64 -7.41
C ASP A 83 18.33 -2.49 -8.31
N LEU A 84 17.59 -1.52 -7.79
CA LEU A 84 17.18 -0.32 -8.53
C LEU A 84 18.40 0.52 -8.93
N GLU A 85 19.30 0.81 -7.99
CA GLU A 85 20.56 1.54 -8.22
C GLU A 85 21.44 0.80 -9.24
N ARG A 86 21.64 -0.51 -9.06
CA ARG A 86 22.44 -1.33 -9.99
C ARG A 86 21.88 -1.33 -11.41
N ASN A 87 20.56 -1.24 -11.55
CA ASN A 87 19.88 -1.20 -12.83
C ASN A 87 19.64 0.23 -13.36
N GLY A 88 20.04 1.27 -12.61
CA GLY A 88 19.88 2.68 -12.96
C GLY A 88 18.42 3.15 -13.03
N VAL A 89 17.55 2.61 -12.17
CA VAL A 89 16.10 2.91 -12.13
C VAL A 89 15.63 3.26 -10.72
N ASP A 90 16.48 3.88 -9.92
CA ASP A 90 16.21 4.32 -8.54
C ASP A 90 15.54 5.69 -8.43
N THR A 91 15.30 6.37 -9.56
CA THR A 91 14.56 7.64 -9.61
C THR A 91 13.07 7.42 -9.90
N GLU A 92 12.24 8.36 -9.43
CA GLU A 92 10.79 8.32 -9.67
C GLU A 92 10.46 8.26 -11.17
N GLU A 93 11.17 9.07 -11.97
CA GLU A 93 10.93 9.17 -13.41
C GLU A 93 11.24 7.86 -14.13
N GLU A 94 12.28 7.14 -13.72
CA GLU A 94 12.66 5.87 -14.34
C GLU A 94 11.75 4.73 -13.86
N ILE A 95 11.29 4.76 -12.61
CA ILE A 95 10.24 3.84 -12.11
C ILE A 95 8.93 4.06 -12.89
N TYR A 96 8.55 5.32 -13.13
CA TYR A 96 7.39 5.65 -13.95
C TYR A 96 7.57 5.15 -15.38
N ARG A 97 8.71 5.41 -16.01
CA ARG A 97 9.04 4.96 -17.37
C ARG A 97 8.95 3.45 -17.50
N VAL A 98 9.60 2.69 -16.60
CA VAL A 98 9.62 1.23 -16.68
C VAL A 98 8.24 0.63 -16.43
N THR A 99 7.44 1.24 -15.56
CA THR A 99 6.07 0.79 -15.29
C THR A 99 5.17 1.04 -16.50
N TYR A 100 5.29 2.21 -17.12
CA TYR A 100 4.46 2.62 -18.26
C TYR A 100 4.80 1.83 -19.54
N PHE A 101 6.08 1.78 -19.90
CA PHE A 101 6.53 1.16 -21.16
C PHE A 101 6.89 -0.32 -21.03
N GLY A 102 6.95 -0.86 -19.81
CA GLY A 102 7.46 -2.20 -19.56
C GLY A 102 8.96 -2.33 -19.85
N LYS A 103 9.56 -3.47 -19.48
CA LYS A 103 10.95 -3.81 -19.80
C LYS A 103 11.16 -5.30 -19.79
N GLY A 104 11.66 -5.86 -20.90
CA GLY A 104 11.94 -7.28 -21.03
C GLY A 104 10.70 -8.14 -20.81
N ARG A 105 10.68 -8.91 -19.71
CA ARG A 105 9.55 -9.79 -19.33
C ARG A 105 8.47 -9.09 -18.51
N MET A 106 8.68 -7.85 -18.06
CA MET A 106 7.66 -7.06 -17.39
C MET A 106 6.72 -6.45 -18.45
N PRO A 107 5.40 -6.73 -18.38
CA PRO A 107 4.44 -6.22 -19.36
C PRO A 107 4.23 -4.70 -19.20
N VAL A 108 3.72 -4.07 -20.25
CA VAL A 108 3.38 -2.64 -20.24
C VAL A 108 2.17 -2.37 -19.35
N ARG A 109 2.23 -1.33 -18.53
CA ARG A 109 1.06 -0.82 -17.82
C ARG A 109 0.54 0.40 -18.57
N SER A 110 -0.32 0.16 -19.55
CA SER A 110 -1.12 1.23 -20.17
C SER A 110 -1.98 1.93 -19.09
N PRO A 111 -2.24 3.23 -19.21
CA PRO A 111 -3.11 3.98 -18.30
C PRO A 111 -4.55 3.45 -18.29
#